data_AF-A0A1Q6XAB1-F1
#
_entry.id   AF-A0A1Q6XAB1-F1
#
_cell.length_a   1.000
_cell.length_b   1.000
_cell.length_c   1.000
_cell.angle_alpha   90.00
_cell.angle_beta   90.00
_cell.angle_gamma   90.00
#
_symmetry.space_group_name_H-M   'P 1'
#
loop_
_entity.id
_entity.type
_entity.pdbx_description
1 polymer ?
#
loop_
_entity_poly.entity_id
_entity_poly.type
_entity_poly.pdbx_seq_one_letter_code
_entity_poly.pdbx_strand_id
1 'polypeptide(L)'
;MRDNIAAALAYLTFIPAIVFLVVEPFKKNRFIRFHSFQSIFLTLAAVAGGLVLKLVFLVLSLIPLLGHLLLLLISVIVFLGCVILWLVLVVKALQGEMFRLPLIGELAQRQASKA
;
A
#
# COMPACT_ATOMS: atom_id res chain seq x y z
N MET A 1 -2.89 0.90 22.01
CA MET A 1 -4.22 1.17 21.40
C MET A 1 -4.25 2.46 20.59
N ARG A 2 -3.92 3.64 21.17
CA ARG A 2 -3.85 4.91 20.39
C ARG A 2 -2.89 4.81 19.20
N ASP A 3 -1.70 4.24 19.41
CA ASP A 3 -0.70 4.07 18.34
C ASP A 3 -1.15 3.11 17.23
N ASN A 4 -1.90 2.05 17.58
CA ASN A 4 -2.49 1.10 16.63
C ASN A 4 -3.47 1.80 15.69
N ILE A 5 -4.31 2.67 16.24
CA ILE A 5 -5.27 3.47 15.44
C ILE A 5 -4.51 4.42 14.52
N ALA A 6 -3.49 5.13 15.03
CA ALA A 6 -2.67 6.02 14.19
C ALA A 6 -1.95 5.25 13.08
N ALA A 7 -1.39 4.08 13.38
CA ALA A 7 -0.76 3.21 12.39
C ALA A 7 -1.76 2.70 11.33
N ALA A 8 -2.99 2.36 11.72
CA ALA A 8 -4.05 1.98 10.79
C ALA A 8 -4.49 3.16 9.91
N LEU A 9 -4.64 4.35 10.49
CA LEU A 9 -4.96 5.59 9.77
C LEU A 9 -3.90 5.96 8.74
N ALA A 10 -2.64 5.54 8.93
CA ALA A 10 -1.59 5.73 7.93
C ALA A 10 -1.92 5.09 6.58
N TYR A 11 -2.81 4.09 6.53
CA TYR A 11 -3.24 3.41 5.30
C TYR A 11 -4.48 4.03 4.65
N LEU A 12 -5.13 5.03 5.26
CA LEU A 12 -6.35 5.63 4.67
C LEU A 12 -6.05 6.24 3.29
N THR A 13 -4.95 6.99 3.21
CA THR A 13 -4.31 7.45 1.98
C THR A 13 -2.83 7.67 2.28
N PHE A 14 -2.06 8.17 1.31
CA PHE A 14 -0.68 8.59 1.57
C PHE A 14 -0.59 9.88 2.43
N ILE A 15 -1.68 10.66 2.56
CA ILE A 15 -1.66 11.96 3.26
C ILE A 15 -1.45 11.78 4.78
N PRO A 16 -2.24 10.97 5.52
CA PRO A 16 -1.98 10.71 6.93
C PRO A 16 -0.59 10.13 7.18
N ALA A 17 -0.11 9.22 6.31
CA ALA A 17 1.23 8.67 6.41
C ALA A 17 2.31 9.77 6.36
N ILE A 18 2.23 10.73 5.43
CA ILE A 18 3.16 11.86 5.36
C ILE A 18 3.07 12.71 6.63
N VAL A 19 1.85 13.04 7.08
CA VAL A 19 1.62 13.83 8.30
C VAL A 19 2.27 13.16 9.51
N PHE A 20 2.07 11.85 9.69
CA PHE A 20 2.63 11.11 10.82
C PHE A 20 4.17 11.00 10.78
N LEU A 21 4.79 11.12 9.61
CA LEU A 21 6.24 11.15 9.49
C LEU A 21 6.87 12.50 9.85
N VAL A 22 6.11 13.59 9.83
CA VAL A 22 6.64 14.95 10.06
C VAL A 22 6.15 15.61 11.35
N VAL A 23 5.01 15.18 11.90
CA VAL A 23 4.38 15.78 13.08
C VAL A 23 4.72 15.02 14.37
N GLU A 24 5.00 15.76 15.45
CA GLU A 24 5.12 15.18 16.80
C GLU A 24 3.74 14.89 17.43
N PRO A 25 3.60 13.84 18.27
CA PRO A 25 4.63 12.88 18.68
C PRO A 25 4.82 11.72 17.67
N PHE A 26 4.02 11.66 16.61
CA PHE A 26 3.95 10.53 15.68
C PHE A 26 5.30 10.20 15.03
N LYS A 27 6.05 11.22 14.60
CA LYS A 27 7.38 11.05 13.97
C LYS A 27 8.45 10.42 14.86
N LYS A 28 8.23 10.36 16.18
CA LYS A 28 9.14 9.70 17.14
C LYS A 28 8.78 8.23 17.37
N ASN A 29 7.56 7.82 17.01
CA ASN A 29 7.08 6.47 17.25
C ASN A 29 7.45 5.52 16.10
N ARG A 30 8.42 4.62 16.31
CA ARG A 30 8.89 3.66 15.31
C ARG A 30 7.78 2.82 14.68
N PHE A 31 6.76 2.44 15.44
CA PHE A 31 5.64 1.63 14.94
C PHE A 31 4.79 2.43 13.94
N ILE A 32 4.41 3.66 14.30
CA ILE A 32 3.63 4.55 13.42
C ILE A 32 4.44 4.89 12.15
N ARG A 33 5.75 5.14 12.29
CA ARG A 33 6.65 5.37 11.15
C ARG A 33 6.72 4.18 10.21
N PHE A 34 6.80 2.96 10.72
CA PHE A 34 6.81 1.74 9.90
C PHE A 34 5.57 1.66 9.02
N HIS A 35 4.38 1.80 9.61
CA HIS A 35 3.12 1.73 8.86
C HIS A 35 2.96 2.91 7.90
N SER A 36 3.47 4.09 8.25
CA SER A 36 3.48 5.26 7.36
C SER A 36 4.37 5.06 6.14
N PHE A 37 5.62 4.59 6.32
CA PHE A 37 6.48 4.28 5.19
C PHE A 37 5.94 3.12 4.35
N GLN A 38 5.42 2.07 4.97
CA GLN A 38 4.83 0.94 4.24
C GLN A 38 3.61 1.37 3.42
N SER A 39 2.76 2.27 3.95
CA SER A 39 1.63 2.85 3.22
C SER A 39 2.08 3.69 2.01
N ILE A 40 3.11 4.52 2.16
CA ILE A 40 3.67 5.33 1.07
C ILE A 40 4.25 4.43 -0.02
N PHE A 41 5.07 3.44 0.35
CA PHE A 41 5.67 2.52 -0.62
C PHE A 41 4.63 1.62 -1.29
N LEU A 42 3.60 1.18 -0.56
CA LEU A 42 2.47 0.46 -1.15
C LEU A 42 1.72 1.33 -2.16
N THR A 43 1.48 2.61 -1.83
CA THR A 43 0.85 3.55 -2.76
C THR A 43 1.68 3.72 -4.02
N LEU A 44 3.00 3.90 -3.90
CA LEU A 44 3.90 3.99 -5.05
C LEU A 44 3.91 2.71 -5.89
N ALA A 45 3.92 1.54 -5.25
CA ALA A 45 3.86 0.25 -5.94
C ALA A 45 2.52 0.07 -6.69
N ALA A 46 1.39 0.47 -6.08
CA ALA A 46 0.08 0.42 -6.71
C ALA A 46 -0.01 1.37 -7.93
N VAL A 47 0.54 2.59 -7.82
CA VAL A 47 0.60 3.53 -8.94
C VAL A 47 1.47 2.99 -10.09
N ALA A 48 2.64 2.44 -9.77
CA ALA A 48 3.52 1.84 -10.77
C ALA A 48 2.85 0.62 -11.46
N GLY A 49 2.21 -0.26 -10.68
CA GLY A 49 1.46 -1.39 -11.22
C GLY A 49 0.30 -0.96 -12.11
N GLY A 50 -0.43 0.10 -11.72
CA GLY A 50 -1.50 0.69 -12.53
C GLY A 50 -1.00 1.24 -13.86
N LEU A 51 0.19 1.85 -13.89
CA LEU A 51 0.81 2.31 -15.14
C LEU A 51 1.18 1.14 -16.05
N VAL A 52 1.70 0.05 -15.50
CA VAL A 52 1.99 -1.18 -16.26
C VAL A 52 0.71 -1.77 -16.84
N LEU A 53 -0.37 -1.84 -16.04
CA LEU A 53 -1.68 -2.32 -16.53
C LEU A 53 -2.23 -1.46 -17.67
N LYS A 54 -2.00 -0.15 -17.67
CA LYS A 54 -2.38 0.72 -18.80
C LYS A 54 -1.65 0.35 -20.09
N LEU A 55 -0.36 -0.02 -20.01
CA LEU A 55 0.39 -0.49 -21.18
C LEU A 55 -0.13 -1.83 -21.69
N VAL A 56 -0.48 -2.75 -20.78
CA VAL A 56 -1.12 -4.03 -21.14
C VAL A 56 -2.48 -3.79 -21.82
N PHE A 57 -3.25 -2.83 -21.32
CA PHE A 57 -4.53 -2.42 -21.90
C PHE A 57 -4.39 -1.97 -23.36
N LEU A 58 -3.36 -1.15 -23.65
CA LEU A 58 -3.09 -0.69 -25.02
C LEU A 58 -2.90 -1.86 -25.99
N VAL A 59 -2.17 -2.90 -25.58
CA VAL A 59 -1.90 -4.08 -26.43
C VAL A 59 -3.14 -4.97 -26.57
N LEU A 60 -3.80 -5.31 -25.46
CA LEU A 60 -4.93 -6.24 -25.48
C LEU A 60 -6.18 -5.65 -26.13
N SER A 61 -6.34 -4.33 -26.13
CA SER A 61 -7.45 -3.66 -26.82
C SER A 61 -7.46 -3.86 -28.34
N LEU A 62 -6.32 -4.24 -28.94
CA LEU A 62 -6.20 -4.56 -30.36
C LEU A 62 -6.87 -5.90 -30.73
N ILE A 63 -7.17 -6.76 -29.74
CA ILE A 63 -7.82 -8.06 -29.96
C ILE A 63 -9.31 -7.91 -29.64
N PRO A 64 -10.20 -7.96 -30.64
CA PRO A 64 -11.65 -7.86 -30.42
C PRO A 64 -12.15 -8.98 -29.51
N LEU A 65 -13.11 -8.67 -28.63
CA LEU A 65 -13.79 -9.59 -27.72
C LEU A 65 -12.89 -10.28 -26.68
N LEU A 66 -11.94 -11.12 -27.09
CA LEU A 66 -11.06 -11.88 -26.19
C LEU A 66 -10.13 -10.98 -25.37
N GLY A 67 -9.56 -9.95 -26.01
CA GLY A 67 -8.70 -8.99 -25.33
C GLY A 67 -9.44 -8.23 -24.24
N HIS A 68 -10.70 -7.85 -24.50
CA HIS A 68 -11.54 -7.13 -23.55
C HIS A 68 -11.93 -8.01 -22.35
N LEU A 69 -12.26 -9.28 -22.59
CA LEU A 69 -12.57 -10.24 -21.52
C LEU A 69 -11.36 -10.47 -20.60
N LEU A 70 -10.16 -10.65 -21.18
CA LEU A 70 -8.93 -10.81 -20.41
C LEU A 70 -8.61 -9.55 -19.59
N LEU A 71 -8.78 -8.37 -20.17
CA LEU A 71 -8.58 -7.11 -19.46
C LEU A 71 -9.51 -6.96 -18.27
N LEU A 72 -10.78 -7.31 -18.43
CA LEU A 72 -11.75 -7.29 -17.33
C LEU A 72 -11.34 -8.25 -16.21
N LEU A 73 -10.97 -9.49 -16.56
CA LEU A 73 -10.56 -10.49 -15.57
C LEU A 73 -9.31 -10.07 -14.80
N ILE A 74 -8.26 -9.62 -15.51
CA ILE A 74 -7.02 -9.13 -14.90
C ILE A 74 -7.30 -7.95 -13.98
N SER A 75 -8.11 -6.99 -14.42
CA SER A 75 -8.43 -5.80 -13.64
C SER A 75 -9.16 -6.15 -12.34
N VAL A 76 -10.13 -7.07 -12.40
CA VAL A 76 -10.87 -7.54 -11.22
C VAL A 76 -9.94 -8.26 -10.25
N ILE A 77 -9.11 -9.18 -10.73
CA ILE A 77 -8.19 -9.95 -9.87
C ILE A 77 -7.19 -9.01 -9.19
N VAL A 78 -6.57 -8.10 -9.93
CA VAL A 78 -5.60 -7.15 -9.36
C VAL A 78 -6.28 -6.22 -8.36
N PHE A 79 -7.46 -5.68 -8.69
CA PHE A 79 -8.21 -4.82 -7.78
C PHE A 79 -8.54 -5.54 -6.46
N LEU A 80 -9.12 -6.73 -6.53
CA LEU A 80 -9.45 -7.52 -5.35
C LEU A 80 -8.20 -7.89 -4.54
N GLY A 81 -7.12 -8.31 -5.21
CA GLY A 81 -5.84 -8.60 -4.55
C GLY A 81 -5.28 -7.38 -3.80
N CYS A 82 -5.31 -6.20 -4.40
CA CYS A 82 -4.89 -4.95 -3.77
C CYS A 82 -5.76 -4.58 -2.56
N VAL A 83 -7.10 -4.70 -2.69
CA VAL A 83 -8.03 -4.40 -1.60
C VAL A 83 -7.84 -5.37 -0.43
N ILE A 84 -7.72 -6.67 -0.70
CA ILE A 84 -7.48 -7.68 0.33
C ILE A 84 -6.15 -7.42 1.04
N LEU A 85 -5.07 -7.18 0.28
CA LEU A 85 -3.77 -6.85 0.84
C LEU A 85 -3.84 -5.61 1.74
N TRP A 86 -4.47 -4.54 1.27
CA TRP A 86 -4.65 -3.31 2.03
C TRP A 86 -5.44 -3.54 3.33
N LEU A 87 -6.55 -4.28 3.28
CA LEU A 87 -7.33 -4.64 4.47
C LEU A 87 -6.50 -5.45 5.47
N VAL A 88 -5.72 -6.43 5.01
CA VAL A 88 -4.83 -7.20 5.88
C VAL A 88 -3.84 -6.29 6.60
N LEU A 89 -3.24 -5.32 5.90
CA LEU A 89 -2.31 -4.37 6.53
C LEU A 89 -2.99 -3.46 7.56
N VAL A 90 -4.19 -2.98 7.27
CA VAL A 90 -4.98 -2.17 8.21
C VAL A 90 -5.33 -2.98 9.47
N VAL A 91 -5.84 -4.20 9.30
CA VAL A 91 -6.19 -5.09 10.42
C VAL A 91 -4.95 -5.42 11.25
N LYS A 92 -3.83 -5.74 10.59
CA LYS A 92 -2.56 -6.02 11.28
C LYS A 92 -2.03 -4.82 12.05
N ALA A 93 -2.14 -3.62 11.50
CA ALA A 93 -1.81 -2.38 12.21
C ALA A 93 -2.70 -2.17 13.46
N LEU A 94 -4.01 -2.42 13.35
CA LEU A 94 -4.93 -2.36 14.48
C LEU A 94 -4.59 -3.40 15.57
N GLN A 95 -4.11 -4.58 15.17
CA GLN A 95 -3.62 -5.63 16.07
C GLN A 95 -2.25 -5.30 16.71
N GLY A 96 -1.57 -4.22 16.29
CA GLY A 96 -0.24 -3.87 16.78
C GLY A 96 0.89 -4.64 16.09
N GLU A 97 0.61 -5.28 14.96
CA GLU A 97 1.58 -6.09 14.22
C GLU A 97 2.20 -5.30 13.07
N MET A 98 3.54 -5.27 13.02
CA MET A 98 4.29 -4.80 11.85
C MET A 98 4.35 -5.91 10.80
N PHE A 99 3.22 -6.25 10.17
CA PHE A 99 3.19 -7.22 9.07
C PHE A 99 4.04 -6.70 7.90
N ARG A 100 5.21 -7.29 7.69
CA ARG A 100 6.20 -6.83 6.71
C ARG A 100 5.94 -7.50 5.38
N LEU A 101 5.57 -6.69 4.39
CA LEU A 101 5.53 -7.17 3.02
C LEU A 101 6.95 -7.43 2.49
N PRO A 102 7.15 -8.46 1.64
CA PRO A 102 8.40 -8.62 0.92
C PRO A 102 8.74 -7.35 0.15
N LEU A 103 10.01 -6.94 0.18
CA LEU A 103 10.54 -5.69 -0.39
C LEU A 103 9.97 -4.41 0.25
N ILE A 104 8.67 -4.16 0.16
CA ILE A 104 8.00 -2.94 0.66
C ILE A 104 8.17 -2.79 2.17
N GLY A 105 7.90 -3.86 2.93
CA GLY A 105 8.03 -3.87 4.38
C GLY A 105 9.48 -3.79 4.84
N GLU A 106 10.43 -4.33 4.09
CA GLU A 106 11.85 -4.18 4.39
C GLU A 106 12.32 -2.73 4.20
N LEU A 107 11.91 -2.08 3.10
CA LEU A 107 12.19 -0.66 2.87
C LEU A 107 11.56 0.19 3.98
N ALA A 108 10.31 -0.07 4.33
CA ALA A 108 9.61 0.63 5.41
C ALA A 108 10.33 0.44 6.76
N GLN A 109 10.78 -0.78 7.05
CA GLN A 109 11.52 -1.10 8.26
C GLN A 109 12.85 -0.34 8.33
N ARG A 110 13.60 -0.27 7.22
CA ARG A 110 14.85 0.47 7.14
C ARG A 110 14.63 1.96 7.40
N GLN A 111 13.61 2.57 6.80
CA GLN A 111 13.33 3.99 6.99
C GLN A 111 12.81 4.30 8.40
N ALA A 112 11.94 3.47 8.95
CA ALA A 112 11.42 3.64 10.31
C ALA A 112 12.50 3.50 11.40
N SER A 113 13.59 2.79 11.10
CA SER A 113 14.74 2.59 11.99
C SER A 113 15.81 3.70 11.88
N LYS A 114 15.79 4.52 10.82
CA LYS A 114 16.67 5.70 10.74
C LYS A 114 16.03 6.81 11.58
N ALA A 115 16.56 7.12 12.75
CA ALA A 115 16.13 8.29 13.53
C ALA A 115 16.87 9.52 13.01
#